data_AF-A0A958K086-F1
#
_entry.id   AF-A0A958K086-F1
#
_cell.length_a   1.000
_cell.length_b   1.000
_cell.length_c   1.000
_cell.angle_alpha   90.00
_cell.angle_beta   90.00
_cell.angle_gamma   90.00
#
_symmetry.space_group_name_H-M   'P 1'
#
loop_
_entity.id
_entity.type
_entity.pdbx_description
1 polymer ?
#
loop_
_entity_poly.entity_id
_entity_poly.type
_entity_poly.pdbx_seq_one_letter_code
_entity_poly.pdbx_strand_id
1 'polypeptide(L)'
;MVVYAVRKFIKSCILSFFILLLSGQITLAQDSRIEVYEGRYIIQYKEGRVLPRQSTQIDARFDGVARSLKRSKNGKHALVRDVRSSKAQRSSVRNIITHNEQDSSDFCGQLLASDDNIASCEPEAVLRTEDLPNDSHYDQLWGLDKISAPAAWDETTGGNVIVAVLDTGVDHTHPDLAENMWVNTDEIPGNGIDDDNNGYVDDIHGWNFLGGKDGRSINHETLEITREYVRLTKKFKDTDPKMLNGDAKKEYAYYQKIKEDYETAVDDAKRQMEGAMKNIKPIEDAFDAVEKALGKTDVTAEDLDAVKTDDNEELQGQVDILKRVFGNGLSSRADLDRVKDQVSGQL
;
A
#
# COMPACT_ATOMS: atom_id res chain seq x y z
N MET A 1 28.83 15.68 -23.53
CA MET A 1 28.25 16.24 -24.77
C MET A 1 27.11 15.32 -25.25
N VAL A 2 25.86 15.73 -24.99
CA VAL A 2 24.67 15.61 -25.88
C VAL A 2 24.18 14.22 -26.36
N VAL A 3 23.09 13.73 -25.71
CA VAL A 3 21.72 13.44 -26.26
C VAL A 3 21.41 12.20 -27.15
N TYR A 4 20.50 11.36 -26.62
CA TYR A 4 19.40 10.53 -27.20
C TYR A 4 19.67 9.33 -28.14
N ALA A 5 19.04 8.17 -27.84
CA ALA A 5 17.77 7.76 -28.48
C ALA A 5 17.27 6.38 -28.00
N VAL A 6 16.09 6.39 -27.34
CA VAL A 6 15.23 5.23 -27.08
C VAL A 6 14.53 4.83 -28.40
N ARG A 7 14.70 3.58 -28.84
CA ARG A 7 13.81 2.93 -29.84
C ARG A 7 14.08 1.42 -29.95
N LYS A 8 13.22 0.61 -29.32
CA LYS A 8 12.73 -0.69 -29.83
C LYS A 8 11.91 -1.38 -28.74
N PHE A 9 10.59 -1.35 -28.84
CA PHE A 9 9.68 -2.47 -28.52
C PHE A 9 8.23 -2.09 -28.87
N ILE A 10 7.96 -1.83 -30.15
CA ILE A 10 6.59 -1.92 -30.70
C ILE A 10 6.75 -2.55 -32.08
N LYS A 11 6.60 -3.87 -32.13
CA LYS A 11 6.31 -4.66 -33.34
C LYS A 11 6.12 -6.12 -32.91
N SER A 12 4.90 -6.47 -32.49
CA SER A 12 4.26 -7.75 -32.79
C SER A 12 2.95 -7.88 -31.98
N CYS A 13 1.86 -7.26 -32.44
CA CYS A 13 0.49 -7.61 -32.02
C CYS A 13 -0.61 -7.11 -32.98
N ILE A 14 -0.29 -6.78 -34.23
CA ILE A 14 -1.27 -6.26 -35.22
C ILE A 14 -1.76 -7.37 -36.20
N LEU A 15 -1.48 -8.64 -35.94
CA LEU A 15 -1.89 -9.70 -36.86
C LEU A 15 -2.43 -10.92 -36.14
N SER A 16 -3.59 -10.80 -35.50
CA SER A 16 -4.56 -11.88 -35.24
C SER A 16 -5.81 -11.33 -34.55
N PHE A 17 -6.61 -10.51 -35.22
CA PHE A 17 -8.02 -10.29 -34.82
C PHE A 17 -8.84 -9.86 -36.04
N PHE A 18 -8.78 -10.70 -37.07
CA PHE A 18 -9.81 -10.78 -38.10
C PHE A 18 -10.23 -12.26 -38.10
N ILE A 19 -11.54 -12.51 -38.03
CA ILE A 19 -12.24 -13.81 -37.90
C ILE A 19 -12.62 -14.18 -36.45
N LEU A 20 -13.81 -13.74 -36.02
CA LEU A 20 -14.87 -14.59 -35.41
C LEU A 20 -16.09 -13.73 -35.03
N LEU A 21 -16.80 -13.24 -36.04
CA LEU A 21 -18.24 -12.96 -35.94
C LEU A 21 -18.94 -14.23 -36.42
N LEU A 22 -19.28 -15.16 -35.51
CA LEU A 22 -20.33 -16.20 -35.63
C LEU A 22 -20.11 -17.32 -34.59
N SER A 23 -20.45 -17.01 -33.33
CA SER A 23 -20.98 -17.92 -32.31
C SER A 23 -20.81 -17.22 -30.97
N GLY A 24 -21.91 -16.86 -30.32
CA GLY A 24 -21.88 -16.19 -29.04
C GLY A 24 -21.09 -16.99 -28.02
N GLN A 25 -19.96 -16.44 -27.58
CA GLN A 25 -19.39 -16.51 -26.23
C GLN A 25 -18.10 -15.69 -26.25
N ILE A 26 -18.20 -14.43 -25.80
CA ILE A 26 -17.02 -13.69 -25.36
C ILE A 26 -16.78 -14.12 -23.91
N THR A 27 -15.75 -14.92 -23.67
CA THR A 27 -15.20 -15.07 -22.33
C THR A 27 -14.33 -13.84 -22.08
N LEU A 28 -14.92 -12.82 -21.45
CA LEU A 28 -14.20 -11.65 -20.96
C LEU A 28 -13.35 -12.08 -19.75
N ALA A 29 -12.07 -11.69 -19.77
CA ALA A 29 -11.26 -11.64 -18.55
C ALA A 29 -11.98 -10.73 -17.53
N GLN A 30 -12.00 -11.17 -16.28
CA GLN A 30 -13.03 -10.86 -15.28
C GLN A 30 -13.02 -9.42 -14.72
N ASP A 31 -12.34 -8.46 -15.34
CA ASP A 31 -11.99 -7.19 -14.65
C ASP A 31 -12.05 -5.92 -15.51
N SER A 32 -13.01 -5.82 -16.43
CA SER A 32 -13.26 -4.57 -17.16
C SER A 32 -14.72 -4.17 -17.06
N ARG A 33 -15.01 -3.09 -16.33
CA ARG A 33 -16.31 -2.42 -16.39
C ARG A 33 -16.31 -1.50 -17.61
N ILE A 34 -17.17 -1.79 -18.58
CA ILE A 34 -17.38 -0.94 -19.75
C ILE A 34 -18.35 0.18 -19.35
N GLU A 35 -17.87 1.42 -19.23
CA GLU A 35 -18.74 2.59 -19.08
C GLU A 35 -19.16 3.11 -20.46
N VAL A 36 -20.46 3.05 -20.73
CA VAL A 36 -21.07 3.67 -21.91
C VAL A 36 -21.54 5.06 -21.51
N TYR A 37 -21.00 6.11 -22.14
CA TYR A 37 -21.48 7.46 -21.88
C TYR A 37 -22.84 7.67 -22.54
N GLU A 38 -23.88 7.92 -21.73
CA GLU A 38 -25.19 8.28 -22.26
C GLU A 38 -25.11 9.58 -23.08
N GLY A 39 -25.47 9.51 -24.36
CA GLY A 39 -25.57 10.67 -25.26
C GLY A 39 -24.33 10.99 -26.12
N ARG A 40 -23.33 10.08 -26.22
CA ARG A 40 -22.22 10.22 -27.18
C ARG A 40 -22.19 9.07 -28.17
N TYR A 41 -21.98 9.38 -29.45
CA TYR A 41 -21.96 8.38 -30.52
C TYR A 41 -20.81 8.61 -31.50
N ILE A 42 -20.23 7.50 -31.96
CA ILE A 42 -19.21 7.42 -33.01
C ILE A 42 -19.93 7.08 -34.32
N ILE A 43 -19.69 7.87 -35.37
CA ILE A 43 -20.29 7.65 -36.69
C ILE A 43 -19.21 7.52 -37.73
N GLN A 44 -19.26 6.43 -38.49
CA GLN A 44 -18.37 6.18 -39.63
C GLN A 44 -19.13 6.37 -40.95
N TYR A 45 -18.50 7.00 -41.94
CA TYR A 45 -19.03 7.19 -43.30
C TYR A 45 -18.38 6.22 -44.29
N LYS A 46 -19.11 5.86 -45.36
CA LYS A 46 -18.61 4.99 -46.44
C LYS A 46 -17.42 5.63 -47.19
N GLU A 47 -16.44 4.83 -47.61
CA GLU A 47 -15.19 5.29 -48.22
C GLU A 47 -15.39 6.17 -49.48
N GLY A 48 -14.50 7.15 -49.67
CA GLY A 48 -14.45 7.99 -50.89
C GLY A 48 -15.33 9.24 -50.88
N ARG A 49 -16.03 9.56 -49.78
CA ARG A 49 -16.81 10.80 -49.64
C ARG A 49 -16.22 11.71 -48.57
N VAL A 50 -15.95 12.96 -48.94
CA VAL A 50 -15.34 13.98 -48.07
C VAL A 50 -16.42 14.65 -47.22
N LEU A 51 -16.13 14.85 -45.94
CA LEU A 51 -16.97 15.60 -45.01
C LEU A 51 -17.25 17.02 -45.55
N PRO A 52 -18.49 17.54 -45.53
CA PRO A 52 -18.73 18.94 -45.82
C PRO A 52 -17.93 19.81 -44.84
N ARG A 53 -17.13 20.71 -45.41
CA ARG A 53 -16.12 21.51 -44.70
C ARG A 53 -16.84 22.62 -43.94
N GLN A 54 -16.84 22.52 -42.61
CA GLN A 54 -17.40 23.47 -41.64
C GLN A 54 -18.91 23.71 -41.75
N SER A 55 -19.64 23.35 -40.71
CA SER A 55 -20.91 24.00 -40.44
C SER A 55 -21.17 24.07 -38.94
N THR A 56 -21.01 25.26 -38.37
CA THR A 56 -21.67 25.70 -37.13
C THR A 56 -23.20 25.77 -37.28
N GLN A 57 -23.75 25.35 -38.41
CA GLN A 57 -25.16 25.08 -38.64
C GLN A 57 -25.26 23.79 -39.44
N ILE A 58 -25.58 22.71 -38.74
CA ILE A 58 -26.00 21.43 -39.31
C ILE A 58 -26.76 21.67 -40.63
N ASP A 59 -26.22 21.13 -41.73
CA ASP A 59 -26.77 21.19 -43.08
C ASP A 59 -28.30 21.00 -43.05
N ALA A 60 -29.02 21.88 -43.74
CA ALA A 60 -30.49 21.97 -43.79
C ALA A 60 -31.22 20.66 -44.20
N ARG A 61 -30.49 19.58 -44.50
CA ARG A 61 -31.01 18.21 -44.74
C ARG A 61 -31.24 17.41 -43.45
N PHE A 62 -30.43 17.63 -42.41
CA PHE A 62 -30.66 17.07 -41.07
C PHE A 62 -31.74 17.82 -40.30
N ASP A 63 -32.16 18.98 -40.81
CA ASP A 63 -33.25 19.78 -40.26
C ASP A 63 -34.61 19.08 -40.40
N GLY A 64 -34.74 18.03 -41.22
CA GLY A 64 -35.93 17.17 -41.32
C GLY A 64 -36.07 16.21 -40.13
N VAL A 65 -35.00 15.49 -39.78
CA VAL A 65 -34.93 14.61 -38.61
C VAL A 65 -34.98 15.43 -37.32
N ALA A 66 -34.27 16.56 -37.28
CA ALA A 66 -34.35 17.52 -36.19
C ALA A 66 -35.75 18.18 -36.07
N ARG A 67 -36.50 18.38 -37.17
CA ARG A 67 -37.88 18.89 -37.12
C ARG A 67 -38.87 17.89 -36.54
N SER A 68 -38.66 16.59 -36.73
CA SER A 68 -39.45 15.56 -36.05
C SER A 68 -39.22 15.58 -34.52
N LEU A 69 -38.02 16.00 -34.09
CA LEU A 69 -37.64 16.19 -32.68
C LEU A 69 -38.06 17.57 -32.11
N LYS A 70 -38.30 18.58 -32.95
CA LYS A 70 -38.70 19.97 -32.56
C LYS A 70 -40.09 20.10 -31.91
N ARG A 71 -40.85 19.02 -31.74
CA ARG A 71 -42.14 19.09 -31.02
C ARG A 71 -41.99 19.03 -29.49
N SER A 72 -40.79 18.75 -28.97
CA SER A 72 -40.51 18.83 -27.54
C SER A 72 -40.01 20.23 -27.16
N LYS A 73 -40.79 20.94 -26.36
CA LYS A 73 -40.52 22.31 -25.91
C LYS A 73 -39.33 22.34 -24.94
N ASN A 74 -38.17 22.76 -25.43
CA ASN A 74 -37.24 23.71 -24.80
C ASN A 74 -35.84 23.54 -25.44
N GLY A 75 -35.39 24.56 -26.17
CA GLY A 75 -34.19 24.47 -27.00
C GLY A 75 -32.88 24.32 -26.23
N LYS A 76 -32.08 23.33 -26.65
CA LYS A 76 -30.63 23.22 -26.43
C LYS A 76 -30.00 22.53 -27.66
N HIS A 77 -28.94 23.11 -28.24
CA HIS A 77 -28.32 22.69 -29.50
C HIS A 77 -27.40 21.46 -29.33
N ALA A 78 -27.39 20.54 -30.30
CA ALA A 78 -26.39 19.46 -30.39
C ALA A 78 -25.01 20.02 -30.79
N LEU A 79 -23.93 19.53 -30.17
CA LEU A 79 -22.55 19.96 -30.46
C LEU A 79 -21.78 18.81 -31.11
N VAL A 80 -21.16 19.06 -32.26
CA VAL A 80 -20.31 18.09 -32.98
C VAL A 80 -18.85 18.45 -32.77
N ARG A 81 -18.01 17.50 -32.33
CA ARG A 81 -16.56 17.68 -32.17
C ARG A 81 -15.81 16.76 -33.12
N ASP A 82 -14.96 17.34 -33.98
CA ASP A 82 -14.07 16.56 -34.85
C ASP A 82 -12.89 16.01 -34.04
N VAL A 83 -12.71 14.68 -34.07
CA VAL A 83 -11.52 14.01 -33.53
C VAL A 83 -10.47 13.92 -34.64
N ARG A 84 -9.32 14.57 -34.44
CA ARG A 84 -8.19 14.53 -35.39
C ARG A 84 -7.37 13.26 -35.15
N SER A 85 -7.61 12.20 -35.92
CA SER A 85 -6.62 11.12 -36.05
C SER A 85 -5.49 11.57 -37.00
N SER A 86 -4.32 10.93 -36.84
CA SER A 86 -3.05 11.31 -37.48
C SER A 86 -3.13 11.48 -39.01
N LYS A 87 -2.19 12.27 -39.58
CA LYS A 87 -2.16 12.79 -40.97
C LYS A 87 -2.39 11.79 -42.13
N ALA A 88 -2.48 10.48 -41.90
CA ALA A 88 -2.73 9.45 -42.91
C ALA A 88 -4.18 8.92 -42.97
N GLN A 89 -5.05 9.23 -41.99
CA GLN A 89 -6.46 8.79 -41.95
C GLN A 89 -7.41 9.99 -41.92
N ARG A 90 -7.41 10.79 -42.99
CA ARG A 90 -8.16 12.06 -43.04
C ARG A 90 -9.65 11.93 -43.34
N SER A 91 -10.25 10.75 -43.29
CA SER A 91 -11.60 10.58 -43.80
C SER A 91 -12.30 9.38 -43.15
N SER A 92 -13.28 9.65 -42.29
CA SER A 92 -14.59 8.96 -42.24
C SER A 92 -15.24 8.94 -40.85
N VAL A 93 -14.59 9.37 -39.76
CA VAL A 93 -15.15 9.26 -38.40
C VAL A 93 -15.44 10.63 -37.78
N ARG A 94 -16.65 10.84 -37.25
CA ARG A 94 -17.04 12.02 -36.43
C ARG A 94 -17.66 11.59 -35.10
N ASN A 95 -17.35 12.32 -34.02
CA ASN A 95 -18.01 12.16 -32.72
C ASN A 95 -19.16 13.18 -32.62
N ILE A 96 -20.38 12.70 -32.40
CA ILE A 96 -21.55 13.54 -32.15
C ILE A 96 -21.94 13.43 -30.68
N ILE A 97 -22.10 14.58 -30.02
CA ILE A 97 -22.57 14.69 -28.64
C ILE A 97 -24.01 15.22 -28.67
N THR A 98 -24.97 14.39 -28.26
CA THR A 98 -26.36 14.76 -28.06
C THR A 98 -26.65 14.88 -26.58
N HIS A 99 -27.08 16.06 -26.12
CA HIS A 99 -27.12 16.40 -24.69
C HIS A 99 -28.52 16.27 -24.05
N ASN A 100 -29.31 15.25 -24.42
CA ASN A 100 -30.63 15.05 -23.81
C ASN A 100 -30.84 13.58 -23.42
N GLU A 101 -31.03 13.34 -22.12
CA GLU A 101 -31.12 12.01 -21.48
C GLU A 101 -32.33 11.18 -21.91
N GLN A 102 -33.34 11.75 -22.59
CA GLN A 102 -34.64 11.11 -22.74
C GLN A 102 -34.92 10.43 -24.10
N ASP A 103 -34.09 10.59 -25.13
CA ASP A 103 -34.37 10.08 -26.49
C ASP A 103 -33.26 9.15 -27.06
N SER A 104 -32.45 8.54 -26.20
CA SER A 104 -31.21 7.83 -26.59
C SER A 104 -31.36 6.37 -27.04
N SER A 105 -32.53 5.75 -26.87
CA SER A 105 -32.64 4.29 -27.02
C SER A 105 -32.55 3.76 -28.46
N ASP A 106 -32.77 4.59 -29.48
CA ASP A 106 -32.67 4.19 -30.90
C ASP A 106 -32.09 5.28 -31.82
N PHE A 107 -31.19 6.12 -31.30
CA PHE A 107 -30.58 7.21 -32.09
C PHE A 107 -29.82 6.68 -33.32
N CYS A 108 -29.03 5.61 -33.17
CA CYS A 108 -28.27 5.04 -34.28
C CYS A 108 -29.16 4.40 -35.35
N GLY A 109 -30.27 3.76 -34.97
CA GLY A 109 -31.23 3.21 -35.93
C GLY A 109 -31.88 4.30 -36.78
N GLN A 110 -32.33 5.39 -36.16
CA GLN A 110 -32.89 6.54 -36.88
C GLN A 110 -31.86 7.22 -37.78
N LEU A 111 -30.62 7.35 -37.31
CA LEU A 111 -29.56 8.01 -38.06
C LEU A 111 -29.18 7.21 -39.31
N LEU A 112 -28.98 5.90 -39.17
CA LEU A 112 -28.69 4.99 -40.29
C LEU A 112 -29.82 4.95 -41.32
N ALA A 113 -31.08 5.04 -40.89
CA ALA A 113 -32.23 5.10 -41.79
C ALA A 113 -32.35 6.44 -42.55
N SER A 114 -31.79 7.52 -42.00
CA SER A 114 -31.91 8.86 -42.57
C SER A 114 -30.82 9.25 -43.57
N ASP A 115 -29.65 8.60 -43.50
CA ASP A 115 -28.50 8.92 -44.33
C ASP A 115 -27.75 7.66 -44.80
N ASP A 116 -27.98 7.28 -46.06
CA ASP A 116 -27.32 6.14 -46.73
C ASP A 116 -25.79 6.29 -46.83
N ASN A 117 -25.22 7.47 -46.54
CA ASN A 117 -23.78 7.68 -46.53
C ASN A 117 -23.10 7.19 -45.25
N ILE A 118 -23.87 6.90 -44.21
CA ILE A 118 -23.35 6.39 -42.95
C ILE A 118 -23.11 4.88 -43.08
N ALA A 119 -21.91 4.45 -42.70
CA ALA A 119 -21.49 3.06 -42.68
C ALA A 119 -21.81 2.40 -41.33
N SER A 120 -21.62 3.12 -40.22
CA SER A 120 -21.94 2.64 -38.88
C SER A 120 -22.23 3.80 -37.92
N CYS A 121 -23.02 3.50 -36.88
CA CYS A 121 -23.24 4.36 -35.72
C CYS A 121 -23.25 3.47 -34.48
N GLU A 122 -22.44 3.82 -33.48
CA GLU A 122 -22.34 3.09 -32.22
C GLU A 122 -22.18 4.08 -31.05
N PRO A 123 -22.69 3.77 -29.85
CA PRO A 123 -22.44 4.60 -28.67
C PRO A 123 -20.94 4.63 -28.35
N GLU A 124 -20.45 5.78 -27.89
CA GLU A 124 -19.06 5.92 -27.44
C GLU A 124 -18.91 5.20 -26.09
N ALA A 125 -18.26 4.04 -26.12
CA ALA A 125 -17.84 3.32 -24.94
C ALA A 125 -16.39 3.68 -24.61
N VAL A 126 -16.12 4.03 -23.36
CA VAL A 126 -14.75 4.15 -22.86
C VAL A 126 -14.43 2.89 -22.07
N LEU A 127 -13.38 2.19 -22.50
CA LEU A 127 -12.79 1.11 -21.73
C LEU A 127 -11.92 1.74 -20.65
N ARG A 128 -12.37 1.69 -19.39
CA ARG A 128 -11.51 1.91 -18.23
C ARG A 128 -10.95 0.55 -17.82
N THR A 129 -9.64 0.38 -17.96
CA THR A 129 -8.91 -0.62 -17.19
C THR A 129 -8.73 -0.02 -15.81
N GLU A 130 -9.60 -0.35 -14.86
CA GLU A 130 -9.34 0.02 -13.47
C GLU A 130 -8.20 -0.88 -13.00
N ASP A 131 -7.00 -0.31 -12.82
CA ASP A 131 -5.90 -1.00 -12.13
C ASP A 131 -6.24 -1.01 -10.63
N LEU A 132 -7.25 -1.80 -10.26
CA LEU A 132 -7.63 -1.96 -8.86
C LEU A 132 -6.51 -2.70 -8.12
N PRO A 133 -6.20 -2.31 -6.87
CA PRO A 133 -5.27 -3.05 -6.04
C PRO A 133 -5.69 -4.51 -5.91
N ASN A 134 -4.74 -5.42 -6.12
CA ASN A 134 -4.95 -6.86 -6.07
C ASN A 134 -4.74 -7.46 -4.67
N ASP A 135 -4.62 -6.62 -3.63
CA ASP A 135 -4.52 -7.05 -2.25
C ASP A 135 -5.86 -7.63 -1.76
N SER A 136 -5.81 -8.86 -1.24
CA SER A 136 -7.00 -9.57 -0.72
C SER A 136 -7.65 -8.89 0.49
N HIS A 137 -6.93 -8.01 1.18
CA HIS A 137 -7.42 -7.25 2.33
C HIS A 137 -7.69 -5.78 2.01
N TYR A 138 -7.66 -5.39 0.73
CA TYR A 138 -7.87 -4.01 0.30
C TYR A 138 -9.16 -3.39 0.88
N ASP A 139 -10.24 -4.16 0.96
CA ASP A 139 -11.52 -3.75 1.54
C ASP A 139 -11.44 -3.34 3.02
N GLN A 140 -10.40 -3.77 3.75
CA GLN A 140 -10.18 -3.44 5.15
C GLN A 140 -9.43 -2.11 5.33
N LEU A 141 -8.78 -1.61 4.26
CA LEU A 141 -7.95 -0.41 4.26
C LEU A 141 -8.80 0.86 4.08
N TRP A 142 -9.77 1.06 4.97
CA TRP A 142 -10.78 2.13 4.90
C TRP A 142 -10.21 3.55 4.66
N GLY A 143 -8.98 3.80 5.11
CA GLY A 143 -8.32 5.10 4.95
C GLY A 143 -8.00 5.45 3.50
N LEU A 144 -7.77 4.45 2.64
CA LEU A 144 -7.40 4.66 1.23
C LEU A 144 -8.54 5.28 0.42
N ASP A 145 -9.78 4.84 0.66
CA ASP A 145 -10.98 5.45 0.08
C ASP A 145 -11.17 6.89 0.60
N LYS A 146 -10.95 7.13 1.91
CA LYS A 146 -11.12 8.46 2.52
C LYS A 146 -10.18 9.52 1.98
N ILE A 147 -8.98 9.13 1.55
CA ILE A 147 -8.02 10.03 0.92
C ILE A 147 -8.09 10.00 -0.62
N SER A 148 -9.03 9.24 -1.18
CA SER A 148 -9.20 9.05 -2.63
C SER A 148 -7.94 8.53 -3.33
N ALA A 149 -7.23 7.59 -2.68
CA ALA A 149 -5.99 7.01 -3.22
C ALA A 149 -6.17 6.34 -4.61
N PRO A 150 -7.24 5.55 -4.88
CA PRO A 150 -7.45 4.97 -6.21
C PRO A 150 -7.52 5.99 -7.33
N ALA A 151 -8.26 7.09 -7.11
CA ALA A 151 -8.35 8.17 -8.08
C ALA A 151 -7.00 8.87 -8.31
N ALA A 152 -6.09 8.86 -7.32
CA ALA A 152 -4.74 9.37 -7.48
C ALA A 152 -3.86 8.38 -8.28
N TRP A 153 -4.00 7.07 -8.08
CA TRP A 153 -3.26 6.04 -8.82
C TRP A 153 -3.62 5.99 -10.30
N ASP A 154 -4.87 6.33 -10.65
CA ASP A 154 -5.29 6.54 -12.05
C ASP A 154 -4.49 7.65 -12.74
N GLU A 155 -3.98 8.64 -11.98
CA GLU A 155 -3.17 9.74 -12.50
C GLU A 155 -1.67 9.42 -12.42
N THR A 156 -1.20 8.82 -11.32
CA THR A 156 0.19 8.40 -11.13
C THR A 156 0.37 7.49 -9.91
N THR A 157 1.26 6.51 -10.02
CA THR A 157 1.75 5.70 -8.89
C THR A 157 3.10 6.17 -8.35
N GLY A 158 3.65 7.27 -8.89
CA GLY A 158 4.94 7.82 -8.48
C GLY A 158 6.11 7.35 -9.35
N GLY A 159 7.29 7.14 -8.72
CA GLY A 159 8.48 6.55 -9.37
C GLY A 159 9.76 7.40 -9.38
N ASN A 160 9.67 8.70 -9.11
CA ASN A 160 10.84 9.61 -9.06
C ASN A 160 10.93 10.39 -7.74
N VAL A 161 10.23 9.94 -6.70
CA VAL A 161 10.18 10.59 -5.39
C VAL A 161 10.68 9.58 -4.37
N ILE A 162 11.65 9.98 -3.57
CA ILE A 162 12.16 9.21 -2.44
C ILE A 162 11.53 9.78 -1.17
N VAL A 163 10.92 8.91 -0.35
CA VAL A 163 10.34 9.28 0.95
C VAL A 163 11.19 8.67 2.05
N ALA A 164 11.80 9.51 2.88
CA ALA A 164 12.54 9.05 4.05
C ALA A 164 11.60 8.87 5.24
N VAL A 165 11.56 7.66 5.80
CA VAL A 165 10.78 7.31 6.99
C VAL A 165 11.73 7.19 8.17
N LEU A 166 11.51 8.01 9.21
CA LEU A 166 12.29 7.99 10.44
C LEU A 166 11.49 7.24 11.50
N ASP A 167 11.77 5.95 11.63
CA ASP A 167 11.07 5.04 12.54
C ASP A 167 12.06 4.01 13.09
N THR A 168 11.54 2.96 13.71
CA THR A 168 12.23 1.81 14.31
C THR A 168 12.90 0.89 13.28
N GLY A 169 12.72 1.14 11.99
CA GLY A 169 13.26 0.35 10.88
C GLY A 169 12.16 -0.27 10.02
N VAL A 170 12.55 -1.18 9.13
CA VAL A 170 11.65 -1.88 8.21
C VAL A 170 12.21 -3.26 7.87
N ASP A 171 11.34 -4.25 7.72
CA ASP A 171 11.69 -5.49 7.04
C ASP A 171 11.78 -5.22 5.53
N HIS A 172 12.98 -4.85 5.08
CA HIS A 172 13.26 -4.57 3.68
C HIS A 172 13.11 -5.79 2.76
N THR A 173 12.97 -7.00 3.32
CA THR A 173 12.72 -8.24 2.56
C THR A 173 11.25 -8.63 2.49
N HIS A 174 10.36 -7.85 3.14
CA HIS A 174 8.93 -8.12 3.13
C HIS A 174 8.38 -8.07 1.69
N PRO A 175 7.65 -9.09 1.21
CA PRO A 175 7.22 -9.17 -0.19
C PRO A 175 6.42 -7.96 -0.69
N ASP A 176 5.66 -7.34 0.20
CA ASP A 176 4.82 -6.16 -0.10
C ASP A 176 5.60 -4.82 -0.10
N LEU A 177 6.83 -4.82 0.40
CA LEU A 177 7.67 -3.62 0.54
C LEU A 177 8.93 -3.67 -0.31
N ALA A 178 9.48 -4.85 -0.56
CA ALA A 178 10.80 -5.04 -1.17
C ALA A 178 10.98 -4.31 -2.51
N GLU A 179 9.94 -4.30 -3.36
CA GLU A 179 9.98 -3.59 -4.65
C GLU A 179 9.97 -2.06 -4.52
N ASN A 180 9.49 -1.54 -3.38
CA ASN A 180 9.39 -0.12 -3.09
C ASN A 180 10.57 0.41 -2.25
N MET A 181 11.47 -0.47 -1.79
CA MET A 181 12.63 -0.07 -1.00
C MET A 181 13.62 0.71 -1.86
N TRP A 182 14.03 1.89 -1.38
CA TRP A 182 15.13 2.64 -1.98
C TRP A 182 16.44 1.84 -1.85
N VAL A 183 17.29 1.92 -2.87
CA VAL A 183 18.60 1.28 -2.91
C VAL A 183 19.67 2.35 -3.10
N ASN A 184 20.65 2.41 -2.19
CA ASN A 184 21.87 3.19 -2.40
C ASN A 184 22.71 2.52 -3.48
N THR A 185 22.69 3.06 -4.70
CA THR A 185 23.45 2.50 -5.83
C THR A 185 24.94 2.85 -5.78
N ASP A 186 25.34 3.75 -4.89
CA ASP A 186 26.73 4.15 -4.70
C ASP A 186 27.48 3.22 -3.73
N GLU A 187 26.77 2.27 -3.09
CA GLU A 187 27.30 1.25 -2.19
C GLU A 187 27.39 -0.15 -2.83
N ILE A 188 28.38 -0.95 -2.44
CA ILE A 188 28.51 -2.36 -2.80
C ILE A 188 28.06 -3.22 -1.60
N PRO A 189 26.91 -3.92 -1.69
CA PRO A 189 26.36 -4.64 -0.55
C PRO A 189 27.32 -5.66 0.10
N GLY A 190 27.59 -5.47 1.39
CA GLY A 190 28.25 -6.45 2.26
C GLY A 190 29.76 -6.52 2.06
N ASN A 191 30.38 -5.46 1.56
CA ASN A 191 31.84 -5.38 1.41
C ASN A 191 32.52 -4.83 2.69
N GLY A 192 31.77 -4.27 3.63
CA GLY A 192 32.29 -3.68 4.87
C GLY A 192 33.02 -2.35 4.67
N ILE A 193 32.78 -1.66 3.55
CA ILE A 193 33.40 -0.39 3.17
C ILE A 193 32.27 0.64 2.99
N ASP A 194 32.55 1.89 3.36
CA ASP A 194 31.74 3.05 3.00
C ASP A 194 32.22 3.51 1.62
N ASP A 195 31.56 3.02 0.56
CA ASP A 195 31.98 3.20 -0.83
C ASP A 195 31.68 4.63 -1.32
N ASP A 196 30.59 5.22 -0.85
CA ASP A 196 30.17 6.58 -1.22
C ASP A 196 30.82 7.69 -0.35
N ASN A 197 31.51 7.30 0.72
CA ASN A 197 32.17 8.17 1.71
C ASN A 197 31.20 9.11 2.45
N ASN A 198 29.96 8.68 2.69
CA ASN A 198 28.95 9.45 3.42
C ASN A 198 29.05 9.31 4.95
N GLY A 199 29.90 8.40 5.44
CA GLY A 199 30.11 8.11 6.87
C GLY A 199 29.38 6.88 7.39
N TYR A 200 28.66 6.16 6.54
CA TYR A 200 27.85 4.99 6.85
C TYR A 200 28.29 3.80 5.98
N VAL A 201 28.74 2.73 6.62
CA VAL A 201 29.23 1.52 5.92
C VAL A 201 28.05 0.64 5.50
N ASP A 202 27.97 0.26 4.22
CA ASP A 202 26.95 -0.65 3.68
C ASP A 202 25.49 -0.17 3.88
N ASP A 203 25.19 1.14 3.72
CA ASP A 203 23.86 1.73 3.98
C ASP A 203 22.84 1.54 2.82
N ILE A 204 22.69 0.30 2.36
CA ILE A 204 21.95 -0.08 1.13
C ILE A 204 20.50 0.41 1.09
N HIS A 205 19.77 0.35 2.20
CA HIS A 205 18.34 0.71 2.26
C HIS A 205 18.07 1.88 3.23
N GLY A 206 19.12 2.62 3.59
CA GLY A 206 19.11 3.61 4.66
C GLY A 206 19.97 3.18 5.85
N TRP A 207 19.81 3.89 6.97
CA TRP A 207 20.72 3.75 8.11
C TRP A 207 20.00 3.53 9.44
N ASN A 208 20.61 2.72 10.29
CA ASN A 208 20.18 2.49 11.66
C ASN A 208 20.96 3.38 12.64
N PHE A 209 20.34 4.48 13.06
CA PHE A 209 20.95 5.44 14.00
C PHE A 209 21.05 4.94 15.44
N LEU A 210 20.37 3.84 15.78
CA LEU A 210 20.53 3.15 17.05
C LEU A 210 21.67 2.11 16.98
N GLY A 211 22.16 1.79 15.79
CA GLY A 211 23.24 0.84 15.54
C GLY A 211 24.62 1.38 15.92
N GLY A 212 25.39 0.58 16.66
CA GLY A 212 26.82 0.79 16.85
C GLY A 212 27.64 0.35 15.62
N LYS A 213 28.91 0.79 15.56
CA LYS A 213 29.87 0.41 14.49
C LYS A 213 30.10 -1.10 14.34
N ASP A 214 29.62 -1.89 15.28
CA ASP A 214 29.69 -3.36 15.31
C ASP A 214 28.39 -4.03 14.83
N GLY A 215 27.47 -3.27 14.23
CA GLY A 215 26.20 -3.78 13.73
C GLY A 215 25.17 -4.09 14.82
N ARG A 216 25.45 -3.76 16.10
CA ARG A 216 24.51 -3.99 17.19
C ARG A 216 23.59 -2.78 17.36
N SER A 217 22.29 -3.00 17.22
CA SER A 217 21.27 -2.01 17.56
C SER A 217 21.16 -1.82 19.07
N ILE A 218 21.09 -0.58 19.53
CA ILE A 218 20.54 -0.25 20.84
C ILE A 218 19.03 -0.50 20.75
N ASN A 219 18.59 -1.67 21.20
CA ASN A 219 17.17 -2.05 21.17
C ASN A 219 16.31 -1.28 22.19
N HIS A 220 16.94 -0.51 23.08
CA HIS A 220 16.28 0.20 24.16
C HIS A 220 16.71 1.66 24.18
N GLU A 221 15.84 2.54 23.70
CA GLU A 221 16.05 3.98 23.85
C GLU A 221 15.94 4.38 25.33
N THR A 222 16.86 5.22 25.78
CA THR A 222 16.82 5.77 27.13
C THR A 222 15.84 6.94 27.17
N LEU A 223 14.80 6.84 27.98
CA LEU A 223 13.82 7.92 28.16
C LEU A 223 14.50 9.24 28.57
N GLU A 224 13.93 10.36 28.13
CA GLU A 224 14.38 11.72 28.46
C GLU A 224 14.54 11.93 29.98
N ILE A 225 13.62 11.36 30.76
CA ILE A 225 13.66 11.38 32.21
C ILE A 225 14.93 10.72 32.79
N THR A 226 15.36 9.59 32.21
CA THR A 226 16.56 8.88 32.62
C THR A 226 17.81 9.70 32.30
N ARG A 227 17.85 10.35 31.14
CA ARG A 227 18.97 11.24 30.76
C ARG A 227 19.09 12.42 31.72
N GLU A 228 17.97 13.07 32.03
CA GLU A 228 17.91 14.19 32.96
C GLU A 228 18.25 13.77 34.39
N TYR A 229 17.74 12.62 34.84
CA TYR A 229 18.07 12.04 36.14
C TYR A 229 19.58 11.83 36.26
N VAL A 230 20.21 11.12 35.32
CA VAL A 230 21.66 10.87 35.35
C VAL A 230 22.47 12.17 35.35
N ARG A 231 22.08 13.16 34.53
CA ARG A 231 22.72 14.48 34.45
C ARG A 231 22.65 15.21 35.80
N LEU A 232 21.46 15.28 36.39
CA LEU A 232 21.22 16.03 37.62
C LEU A 232 21.75 15.30 38.86
N THR A 233 21.70 13.97 38.89
CA THR A 233 22.32 13.16 39.95
C THR A 233 23.81 13.41 40.02
N LYS A 234 24.52 13.44 38.89
CA LYS A 234 25.96 13.80 38.86
C LYS A 234 26.25 15.17 39.48
N LYS A 235 25.31 16.11 39.34
CA LYS A 235 25.45 17.48 39.83
C LYS A 235 25.06 17.66 41.29
N PHE A 236 24.02 16.95 41.76
CA PHE A 236 23.34 17.28 43.02
C PHE A 236 23.27 16.15 44.05
N LYS A 237 23.66 14.90 43.73
CA LYS A 237 23.52 13.73 44.62
C LYS A 237 24.05 13.96 46.04
N ASP A 238 25.21 14.62 46.14
CA ASP A 238 25.92 14.84 47.41
C ASP A 238 25.89 16.33 47.84
N THR A 239 24.98 17.13 47.28
CA THR A 239 24.88 18.56 47.60
C THR A 239 23.94 18.80 48.77
N ASP A 240 24.39 19.55 49.79
CA ASP A 240 23.51 20.02 50.85
C ASP A 240 22.56 21.12 50.30
N PRO A 241 21.23 20.90 50.30
CA PRO A 241 20.27 21.86 49.76
C PRO A 241 20.30 23.22 50.44
N LYS A 242 20.80 23.29 51.68
CA LYS A 242 20.91 24.55 52.43
C LYS A 242 22.01 25.47 51.88
N MET A 243 22.97 24.90 51.16
CA MET A 243 24.07 25.63 50.53
C MET A 243 23.68 26.18 49.15
N LEU A 244 22.51 25.80 48.62
CA LEU A 244 22.04 26.18 47.30
C LEU A 244 21.25 27.50 47.32
N ASN A 245 21.57 28.36 46.36
CA ASN A 245 20.94 29.67 46.19
C ASN A 245 20.64 29.95 44.71
N GLY A 246 19.75 30.92 44.45
CA GLY A 246 19.44 31.37 43.09
C GLY A 246 18.96 30.25 42.17
N ASP A 247 19.53 30.19 40.97
CA ASP A 247 19.14 29.21 39.94
C ASP A 247 19.51 27.77 40.31
N ALA A 248 20.61 27.56 41.05
CA ALA A 248 20.98 26.22 41.52
C ALA A 248 19.93 25.63 42.47
N LYS A 249 19.24 26.47 43.25
CA LYS A 249 18.14 26.03 44.12
C LYS A 249 16.89 25.64 43.31
N LYS A 250 16.58 26.37 42.24
CA LYS A 250 15.47 26.04 41.33
C LYS A 250 15.74 24.74 40.58
N GLU A 251 16.97 24.58 40.08
CA GLU A 251 17.40 23.38 39.37
C GLU A 251 17.45 22.14 40.29
N TYR A 252 17.83 22.31 41.56
CA TYR A 252 17.73 21.24 42.55
C TYR A 252 16.27 20.85 42.84
N ALA A 253 15.35 21.81 42.89
CA ALA A 253 13.92 21.49 43.03
C ALA A 253 13.39 20.71 41.81
N TYR A 254 13.88 21.03 40.60
CA TYR A 254 13.59 20.26 39.40
C TYR A 254 14.19 18.85 39.46
N TYR A 255 15.43 18.71 39.94
CA TYR A 255 16.07 17.41 40.17
C TYR A 255 15.24 16.52 41.11
N GLN A 256 14.70 17.06 42.20
CA GLN A 256 13.85 16.27 43.11
C GLN A 256 12.61 15.71 42.40
N LYS A 257 11.96 16.49 41.53
CA LYS A 257 10.82 16.02 40.73
C LYS A 257 11.24 14.92 39.75
N ILE A 258 12.30 15.15 38.98
CA ILE A 258 12.83 14.16 38.03
C ILE A 258 13.24 12.86 38.75
N LYS A 259 13.83 12.97 39.94
CA LYS A 259 14.17 11.81 40.77
C LYS A 259 12.93 11.01 41.16
N GLU A 260 11.89 11.68 41.67
CA GLU A 260 10.64 11.03 42.06
C GLU A 260 9.94 10.36 40.87
N ASP A 261 9.83 11.08 39.74
CA ASP A 261 9.23 10.56 38.52
C ASP A 261 10.03 9.36 37.96
N TYR A 262 11.37 9.42 38.01
CA TYR A 262 12.25 8.34 37.55
C TYR A 262 12.13 7.10 38.44
N GLU A 263 12.21 7.27 39.75
CA GLU A 263 12.11 6.17 40.71
C GLU A 263 10.72 5.51 40.62
N THR A 264 9.66 6.30 40.44
CA THR A 264 8.29 5.79 40.22
C THR A 264 8.20 5.00 38.92
N ALA A 265 8.72 5.54 37.81
CA ALA A 265 8.71 4.85 36.51
C ALA A 265 9.49 3.52 36.56
N VAL A 266 10.64 3.49 37.23
CA VAL A 266 11.44 2.27 37.44
C VAL A 266 10.67 1.25 38.28
N ASP A 267 10.01 1.69 39.36
CA ASP A 267 9.25 0.78 40.22
C ASP A 267 8.01 0.21 39.50
N ASP A 268 7.32 1.03 38.71
CA ASP A 268 6.20 0.57 37.89
C ASP A 268 6.65 -0.41 36.80
N ALA A 269 7.76 -0.11 36.11
CA ALA A 269 8.35 -1.02 35.12
C ALA A 269 8.74 -2.37 35.76
N LYS A 270 9.36 -2.35 36.95
CA LYS A 270 9.68 -3.59 37.70
C LYS A 270 8.42 -4.39 38.03
N ARG A 271 7.36 -3.73 38.53
CA ARG A 271 6.11 -4.41 38.87
C ARG A 271 5.45 -5.03 37.63
N GLN A 272 5.47 -4.32 36.52
CA GLN A 272 4.96 -4.82 35.24
C GLN A 272 5.77 -6.02 34.75
N MET A 273 7.10 -5.93 34.78
CA MET A 273 7.98 -7.03 34.41
C MET A 273 7.78 -8.25 35.32
N GLU A 274 7.73 -8.08 36.63
CA GLU A 274 7.46 -9.16 37.59
C GLU A 274 6.11 -9.82 37.34
N GLY A 275 5.07 -9.02 37.06
CA GLY A 275 3.75 -9.51 36.67
C GLY A 275 3.77 -10.31 35.37
N ALA A 276 4.45 -9.81 34.34
CA ALA A 276 4.61 -10.48 33.06
C ALA A 276 5.39 -11.80 33.21
N MET A 277 6.53 -11.78 33.90
CA MET A 277 7.35 -12.97 34.17
C MET A 277 6.58 -14.03 34.97
N LYS A 278 5.72 -13.62 35.91
CA LYS A 278 4.84 -14.55 36.62
C LYS A 278 3.84 -15.25 35.70
N ASN A 279 3.36 -14.58 34.65
CA ASN A 279 2.47 -15.18 33.65
C ASN A 279 3.21 -16.06 32.64
N ILE A 280 4.48 -15.76 32.37
CA ILE A 280 5.35 -16.56 31.50
C ILE A 280 5.81 -17.84 32.20
N LYS A 281 6.04 -17.80 33.52
CA LYS A 281 6.62 -18.92 34.27
C LYS A 281 5.91 -20.27 34.06
N PRO A 282 4.56 -20.38 34.09
CA PRO A 282 3.88 -21.63 33.80
C PRO A 282 4.12 -22.17 32.39
N ILE A 283 4.37 -21.29 31.40
CA ILE A 283 4.66 -21.70 30.02
C ILE A 283 6.09 -22.25 29.95
N GLU A 284 7.04 -21.59 30.60
CA GLU A 284 8.42 -22.08 30.74
C GLU A 284 8.47 -23.46 31.41
N ASP A 285 7.75 -23.62 32.53
CA ASP A 285 7.66 -24.89 33.25
C ASP A 285 7.02 -25.99 32.38
N ALA A 286 6.03 -25.63 31.55
CA ALA A 286 5.40 -26.56 30.63
C ALA A 286 6.36 -27.04 29.53
N PHE A 287 7.12 -26.13 28.94
CA PHE A 287 8.20 -26.50 28.00
C PHE A 287 9.21 -27.42 28.69
N ASP A 288 9.73 -27.06 29.86
CA ASP A 288 10.72 -27.85 30.59
C ASP A 288 10.22 -29.28 30.87
N ALA A 289 8.97 -29.41 31.29
CA ALA A 289 8.35 -30.70 31.59
C ALA A 289 8.18 -31.57 30.35
N VAL A 290 7.69 -31.01 29.24
CA VAL A 290 7.45 -31.73 27.99
C VAL A 290 8.76 -32.08 27.29
N GLU A 291 9.71 -31.14 27.23
CA GLU A 291 11.06 -31.38 26.70
C GLU A 291 11.76 -32.52 27.44
N LYS A 292 11.63 -32.54 28.77
CA LYS A 292 12.16 -33.62 29.61
C LYS A 292 11.46 -34.96 29.37
N ALA A 293 10.14 -34.96 29.18
CA ALA A 293 9.37 -36.17 28.90
C ALA A 293 9.73 -36.77 27.53
N LEU A 294 9.99 -35.92 26.53
CA LEU A 294 10.35 -36.31 25.17
C LEU A 294 11.86 -36.54 24.97
N GLY A 295 12.71 -35.99 25.84
CA GLY A 295 14.16 -35.98 25.66
C GLY A 295 14.63 -35.12 24.48
N LYS A 296 13.91 -34.05 24.16
CA LYS A 296 14.15 -33.15 23.01
C LYS A 296 13.89 -31.69 23.44
N THR A 297 14.67 -30.75 22.93
CA THR A 297 14.59 -29.31 23.26
C THR A 297 13.78 -28.48 22.25
N ASP A 298 13.54 -28.98 21.04
CA ASP A 298 12.78 -28.28 19.99
C ASP A 298 11.40 -28.95 19.78
N VAL A 299 10.53 -28.85 20.78
CA VAL A 299 9.20 -29.46 20.75
C VAL A 299 8.32 -28.74 19.72
N THR A 300 7.72 -29.50 18.79
CA THR A 300 6.80 -28.99 17.77
C THR A 300 5.33 -29.27 18.12
N ALA A 301 4.39 -28.70 17.36
CA ALA A 301 2.96 -28.97 17.53
C ALA A 301 2.65 -30.47 17.37
N GLU A 302 3.30 -31.13 16.41
CA GLU A 302 3.17 -32.57 16.17
C GLU A 302 3.72 -33.39 17.33
N ASP A 303 4.83 -32.95 17.94
CA ASP A 303 5.39 -33.61 19.13
C ASP A 303 4.36 -33.57 20.28
N LEU A 304 3.66 -32.44 20.50
CA LEU A 304 2.63 -32.30 21.53
C LEU A 304 1.41 -33.21 21.31
N ASP A 305 1.08 -33.52 20.07
CA ASP A 305 0.01 -34.47 19.73
C ASP A 305 0.44 -35.93 19.90
N ALA A 306 1.75 -36.20 19.79
CA ALA A 306 2.32 -37.54 19.92
C ALA A 306 2.74 -37.91 21.35
N VAL A 307 2.82 -36.94 22.29
CA VAL A 307 3.14 -37.21 23.70
C VAL A 307 2.11 -38.17 24.29
N LYS A 308 2.60 -39.34 24.73
CA LYS A 308 1.81 -40.27 25.53
C LYS A 308 1.84 -39.82 26.97
N THR A 309 0.67 -39.48 27.51
CA THR A 309 0.53 -39.00 28.89
C THR A 309 0.12 -40.08 29.87
N ASP A 310 -0.11 -41.34 29.44
CA ASP A 310 -0.33 -42.57 30.23
C ASP A 310 -0.56 -42.35 31.75
N ASP A 311 -1.74 -41.81 32.11
CA ASP A 311 -2.23 -41.50 33.48
C ASP A 311 -1.45 -40.45 34.31
N ASN A 312 -0.50 -39.74 33.70
CA ASN A 312 0.19 -38.60 34.28
C ASN A 312 -0.61 -37.29 34.05
N GLU A 313 -1.55 -37.02 34.96
CA GLU A 313 -2.38 -35.81 34.94
C GLU A 313 -1.55 -34.51 34.94
N GLU A 314 -0.39 -34.51 35.60
CA GLU A 314 0.50 -33.35 35.66
C GLU A 314 1.12 -33.06 34.28
N LEU A 315 1.65 -34.08 33.60
CA LEU A 315 2.21 -33.93 32.25
C LEU A 315 1.12 -33.57 31.23
N GLN A 316 -0.08 -34.12 31.36
CA GLN A 316 -1.21 -33.75 30.51
C GLN A 316 -1.53 -32.25 30.64
N GLY A 317 -1.56 -31.72 31.87
CA GLY A 317 -1.77 -30.29 32.10
C GLY A 317 -0.70 -29.41 31.43
N GLN A 318 0.57 -29.84 31.43
CA GLN A 318 1.65 -29.11 30.75
C GLN A 318 1.50 -29.14 29.22
N VAL A 319 1.16 -30.30 28.65
CA VAL A 319 0.88 -30.44 27.21
C VAL A 319 -0.27 -29.52 26.78
N ASP A 320 -1.34 -29.45 27.57
CA ASP A 320 -2.51 -28.60 27.27
C ASP A 320 -2.16 -27.10 27.32
N ILE A 321 -1.27 -26.68 28.24
CA ILE A 321 -0.73 -25.31 28.26
C ILE A 321 -0.01 -25.01 26.94
N LEU A 322 0.90 -25.89 26.51
CA LEU A 322 1.68 -25.67 25.28
C LEU A 322 0.79 -25.66 24.03
N LYS A 323 -0.19 -26.57 23.90
CA LYS A 323 -1.11 -26.57 22.76
C LYS A 323 -1.87 -25.25 22.62
N ARG A 324 -2.34 -24.69 23.74
CA ARG A 324 -3.02 -23.39 23.76
C ARG A 324 -2.08 -22.25 23.38
N VAL A 325 -0.83 -22.29 23.82
CA VAL A 325 0.16 -21.24 23.52
C VAL A 325 0.58 -21.31 22.03
N PHE A 326 0.75 -22.51 21.49
CA PHE A 326 1.06 -22.75 20.07
C PHE A 326 -0.06 -22.25 19.17
N GLY A 327 -1.32 -22.47 19.55
CA GLY A 327 -2.48 -21.93 18.84
C GLY A 327 -2.57 -20.40 18.82
N ASN A 328 -1.82 -19.71 19.67
CA ASN A 328 -1.75 -18.24 19.73
C ASN A 328 -0.45 -17.66 19.13
N GLY A 329 0.34 -18.47 18.42
CA GLY A 329 1.51 -18.02 17.65
C GLY A 329 2.87 -18.14 18.34
N LEU A 330 2.94 -18.58 19.60
CA LEU A 330 4.21 -18.94 20.24
C LEU A 330 4.38 -20.46 20.12
N SER A 331 5.18 -20.87 19.14
CA SER A 331 5.24 -22.24 18.62
C SER A 331 6.56 -22.96 18.91
N SER A 332 7.51 -22.30 19.58
CA SER A 332 8.81 -22.87 19.89
C SER A 332 9.40 -22.30 21.18
N ARG A 333 10.39 -23.01 21.74
CA ARG A 333 11.19 -22.51 22.88
C ARG A 333 11.91 -21.21 22.53
N ALA A 334 12.40 -21.08 21.30
CA ALA A 334 13.01 -19.84 20.81
C ALA A 334 12.00 -18.69 20.79
N ASP A 335 10.72 -18.93 20.50
CA ASP A 335 9.68 -17.91 20.57
C ASP A 335 9.47 -17.44 22.03
N LEU A 336 9.45 -18.39 22.98
CA LEU A 336 9.37 -18.07 24.42
C LEU A 336 10.56 -17.23 24.89
N ASP A 337 11.77 -17.61 24.49
CA ASP A 337 12.98 -16.90 24.88
C ASP A 337 12.98 -15.47 24.30
N ARG A 338 12.53 -15.28 23.05
CA ARG A 338 12.34 -13.92 22.50
C ARG A 338 11.35 -13.08 23.31
N VAL A 339 10.24 -13.67 23.75
CA VAL A 339 9.26 -12.97 24.59
C VAL A 339 9.87 -12.63 25.96
N LYS A 340 10.64 -13.53 26.57
CA LYS A 340 11.33 -13.27 27.84
C LYS A 340 12.39 -12.17 27.71
N ASP A 341 13.15 -12.18 26.63
CA ASP A 341 14.15 -11.14 26.34
C ASP A 341 13.48 -9.78 26.15
N GLN A 342 12.35 -9.73 25.44
CA GLN A 342 11.56 -8.50 25.29
C GLN A 342 11.05 -7.97 26.63
N VAL A 343 10.52 -8.83 27.50
CA VAL A 343 9.99 -8.43 28.82
C VAL A 343 11.12 -7.98 29.74
N SER A 344 12.24 -8.69 29.76
CA SER A 344 13.38 -8.36 30.64
C SER A 344 14.18 -7.15 30.17
N GLY A 345 14.22 -6.86 28.86
CA GLY A 345 14.86 -5.68 28.29
C GLY A 345 14.11 -4.36 28.54
N GLN A 346 12.94 -4.38 29.18
CA GLN A 346 12.18 -3.15 29.50
C GLN A 346 12.70 -2.38 30.74
N LEU A 347 13.69 -2.92 31.47
CA LEU A 347 14.37 -2.29 32.61
C LEU A 347 15.77 -1.80 32.21
#